data_AF-A0A935IY48-F1
#
_entry.id   AF-A0A935IY48-F1
#
_cell.length_a   1.000
_cell.length_b   1.000
_cell.length_c   1.000
_cell.angle_alpha   90.00
_cell.angle_beta   90.00
_cell.angle_gamma   90.00
#
_symmetry.space_group_name_H-M   'P 1'
#
loop_
_entity.id
_entity.type
_entity.pdbx_description
1 polymer ?
#
loop_
_entity_poly.entity_id
_entity_poly.type
_entity_poly.pdbx_seq_one_letter_code
_entity_poly.pdbx_strand_id
1 'polypeptide(L)'
;MKLNSAKEVWVARLIAWFAIGAVSCGIIFVTTFMVGPSLFAIPNLSEKIAVSVFCPGAESTSRQDGASVPTTSSPSGTYGHTVEITCTFADGSTEIIRNEQYALASIGGMFGLGGLCGLGISVLLMLLPFFVIRKKKEE
;
A
#
# COMPACT_ATOMS: atom_id res chain seq x y z
N MET A 1 10.19 -34.67 -16.27
CA MET A 1 11.62 -34.97 -16.51
C MET A 1 12.22 -35.51 -15.23
N LYS A 2 12.80 -36.73 -15.25
CA LYS A 2 13.62 -37.22 -14.14
C LYS A 2 14.98 -36.52 -14.24
N LEU A 3 15.29 -35.66 -13.28
CA LEU A 3 16.60 -35.04 -13.12
C LEU A 3 17.53 -36.14 -12.60
N ASN A 4 18.57 -36.48 -13.36
CA ASN A 4 19.41 -37.66 -13.11
C ASN A 4 20.64 -37.36 -12.24
N SER A 5 20.89 -36.09 -11.93
CA SER A 5 22.05 -35.65 -11.15
C SER A 5 21.67 -34.64 -10.06
N ALA A 6 22.33 -34.72 -8.90
CA ALA A 6 22.16 -33.77 -7.80
C ALA A 6 22.41 -32.32 -8.22
N LYS A 7 23.28 -32.09 -9.21
CA LYS A 7 23.55 -30.76 -9.78
C LYS A 7 22.34 -30.23 -10.55
N GLU A 8 21.67 -31.08 -11.33
CA GLU A 8 20.50 -30.67 -12.11
C GLU A 8 19.31 -30.30 -11.21
N VAL A 9 19.12 -31.03 -10.10
CA VAL A 9 18.10 -30.71 -9.09
C VAL A 9 18.37 -29.35 -8.44
N TRP A 10 19.63 -29.05 -8.13
CA TRP A 10 20.02 -27.77 -7.53
C TRP A 10 19.82 -26.60 -8.50
N VAL A 11 20.21 -26.76 -9.77
CA VAL A 11 20.00 -25.76 -10.81
C VAL A 11 18.51 -25.51 -11.06
N ALA A 12 17.69 -26.56 -11.14
CA ALA A 12 16.25 -26.43 -11.30
C ALA A 12 15.59 -25.68 -10.14
N ARG A 13 16.05 -25.93 -8.89
CA ARG A 13 15.58 -25.19 -7.71
C ARG A 13 15.96 -23.71 -7.78
N LEU A 14 17.18 -23.41 -8.20
CA LEU A 14 17.67 -22.03 -8.31
C LEU A 14 16.86 -21.23 -9.35
N ILE A 15 16.59 -21.83 -10.51
CA ILE A 15 15.73 -21.24 -11.54
C ILE A 15 14.31 -21.02 -11.02
N ALA A 16 13.73 -22.00 -10.30
CA ALA A 16 12.40 -21.88 -9.73
C ALA A 16 12.32 -20.73 -8.70
N TRP A 17 13.32 -20.60 -7.82
CA TRP A 17 13.41 -19.48 -6.87
C TRP A 17 13.55 -18.13 -7.56
N PHE A 18 14.35 -18.06 -8.62
CA PHE A 18 14.53 -16.84 -9.40
C PHE A 18 13.24 -16.43 -10.12
N ALA A 19 12.54 -17.39 -10.72
CA ALA A 19 11.26 -17.16 -11.38
C ALA A 19 10.18 -16.68 -10.38
N ILE A 20 10.06 -17.35 -9.22
CA ILE A 20 9.13 -16.95 -8.16
C ILE A 20 9.50 -15.55 -7.62
N GLY A 21 10.78 -15.27 -7.43
CA GLY A 21 11.26 -13.95 -7.03
C GLY A 21 10.88 -12.85 -8.03
N ALA A 22 11.10 -13.08 -9.32
CA ALA A 22 10.72 -12.14 -10.37
C ALA A 22 9.21 -11.87 -10.41
N VAL A 23 8.39 -12.92 -10.30
CA VAL A 23 6.92 -12.79 -10.23
C VAL A 23 6.50 -12.02 -8.97
N SER A 24 7.12 -12.32 -7.83
CA SER A 24 6.83 -11.65 -6.55
C SER A 24 7.16 -10.15 -6.60
N CYS A 25 8.29 -9.78 -7.21
CA CYS A 25 8.65 -8.38 -7.45
C CYS A 25 7.64 -7.70 -8.37
N GLY A 26 7.20 -8.38 -9.43
CA GLY A 26 6.16 -7.88 -10.34
C GLY A 26 4.84 -7.63 -9.61
N ILE A 27 4.41 -8.54 -8.73
CA ILE A 27 3.20 -8.38 -7.92
C ILE A 27 3.31 -7.15 -7.02
N ILE A 28 4.41 -7.01 -6.26
CA ILE A 28 4.63 -5.87 -5.37
C ILE A 28 4.60 -4.56 -6.16
N PHE A 29 5.22 -4.53 -7.34
CA PHE A 29 5.21 -3.36 -8.21
C PHE A 29 3.78 -3.00 -8.67
N VAL A 30 3.03 -3.98 -9.19
CA VAL A 30 1.67 -3.76 -9.68
C VAL A 30 0.74 -3.31 -8.54
N THR A 31 0.81 -3.94 -7.37
CA THR A 31 -0.06 -3.55 -6.26
C THR A 31 0.32 -2.19 -5.70
N THR A 32 1.60 -1.84 -5.65
CA THR A 32 2.04 -0.52 -5.17
C THR A 32 1.59 0.58 -6.12
N PHE A 33 1.81 0.41 -7.43
CA PHE A 33 1.61 1.50 -8.41
C PHE A 33 0.28 1.49 -9.15
N MET A 34 -0.47 0.39 -9.14
CA MET A 34 -1.81 0.35 -9.73
C MET A 34 -2.88 0.27 -8.65
N VAL A 35 -2.76 -0.69 -7.74
CA VAL A 35 -3.77 -0.87 -6.68
C VAL A 35 -3.69 0.24 -5.65
N GLY A 36 -2.49 0.64 -5.22
CA GLY A 36 -2.28 1.75 -4.28
C GLY A 36 -3.02 3.02 -4.71
N PRO A 37 -2.74 3.58 -5.90
CA PRO A 37 -3.46 4.75 -6.38
C PRO A 37 -4.97 4.55 -6.53
N SER A 38 -5.44 3.34 -6.88
CA SER A 38 -6.88 3.08 -6.96
C SER A 38 -7.60 3.19 -5.61
N LEU A 39 -6.89 3.05 -4.49
CA LEU A 39 -7.45 3.23 -3.15
C LEU A 39 -7.83 4.70 -2.86
N PHE A 40 -7.31 5.67 -3.61
CA PHE A 40 -7.77 7.07 -3.53
C PHE A 40 -9.23 7.26 -3.95
N ALA A 41 -9.78 6.36 -4.76
CA ALA A 41 -11.18 6.42 -5.15
C ALA A 41 -12.13 6.01 -4.01
N ILE A 42 -11.61 5.43 -2.92
CA ILE A 42 -12.42 5.00 -1.78
C ILE A 42 -12.71 6.21 -0.89
N PRO A 43 -13.99 6.58 -0.70
CA PRO A 43 -14.34 7.72 0.13
C PRO A 43 -13.90 7.49 1.59
N ASN A 44 -13.45 8.55 2.24
CA ASN A 44 -13.01 8.58 3.65
C ASN A 44 -11.76 7.74 3.99
N LEU A 45 -11.14 7.02 3.04
CA LEU A 45 -9.95 6.23 3.32
C LEU A 45 -8.73 7.13 3.58
N SER A 46 -8.50 8.12 2.72
CA SER A 46 -7.42 9.09 2.87
C SER A 46 -7.54 9.90 4.17
N GLU A 47 -8.77 10.21 4.58
CA GLU A 47 -9.06 10.88 5.85
C GLU A 47 -8.71 10.01 7.04
N LYS A 48 -9.15 8.75 7.05
CA LYS A 48 -8.78 7.80 8.12
C LYS A 48 -7.28 7.61 8.23
N ILE A 49 -6.58 7.50 7.09
CA ILE A 49 -5.12 7.40 7.07
C ILE A 49 -4.48 8.66 7.67
N ALA A 50 -4.86 9.86 7.21
CA ALA A 50 -4.29 11.10 7.72
C ALA A 50 -4.55 11.28 9.23
N VAL A 51 -5.77 11.01 9.69
CA VAL A 51 -6.15 11.10 11.12
C VAL A 51 -5.39 10.07 11.95
N SER A 52 -5.27 8.82 11.50
CA SER A 52 -4.51 7.80 12.23
C SER A 52 -3.00 8.06 12.31
N VAL A 53 -2.44 8.80 11.34
CA VAL A 53 -1.01 9.15 11.33
C VAL A 53 -0.73 10.38 12.19
N PHE A 54 -1.54 11.44 12.08
CA PHE A 54 -1.26 12.72 12.73
C PHE A 54 -2.05 12.96 14.02
N CYS A 55 -3.28 12.46 14.13
CA CYS A 55 -4.14 12.63 15.29
C CYS A 55 -4.59 11.28 15.89
N PRO A 56 -3.67 10.44 16.37
CA PRO A 56 -4.05 9.15 16.96
C PRO A 56 -4.92 9.38 18.21
N GLY A 57 -6.14 8.83 18.22
CA GLY A 57 -7.04 8.91 19.38
C GLY A 57 -7.94 10.15 19.43
N ALA A 58 -8.11 10.88 18.32
CA ALA A 58 -9.14 11.90 18.23
C ALA A 58 -10.55 11.30 18.41
N GLU A 59 -11.39 11.93 19.23
CA GLU A 59 -12.79 11.49 19.46
C GLU A 59 -13.71 11.92 18.33
N SER A 60 -13.44 13.10 17.74
CA SER A 60 -14.17 13.61 16.60
C SER A 60 -13.26 14.33 15.63
N THR A 61 -13.62 14.26 14.35
CA THR A 61 -12.92 14.94 13.27
C THR A 61 -13.90 15.79 12.48
N SER A 62 -13.49 17.01 12.15
CA SER A 62 -14.24 17.91 11.28
C SER A 62 -13.40 18.21 10.06
N ARG A 63 -13.94 17.87 8.88
CA ARG A 63 -13.31 18.13 7.59
C ARG A 63 -13.82 19.45 7.01
N GLN A 64 -12.89 20.32 6.64
CA GLN A 64 -13.18 21.50 5.84
C GLN A 64 -12.46 21.37 4.49
N ASP A 65 -13.26 21.33 3.43
CA ASP A 65 -12.75 21.41 2.06
C ASP A 65 -12.77 22.89 1.65
N GLY A 66 -11.58 23.46 1.44
CA GLY A 66 -11.41 24.83 0.97
C GLY A 66 -11.42 24.96 -0.55
N ALA A 67 -11.04 26.14 -1.05
CA ALA A 67 -11.13 26.48 -2.46
C ALA A 67 -10.25 25.56 -3.35
N SER A 68 -10.81 25.17 -4.49
CA SER A 68 -10.07 24.45 -5.53
C SER A 68 -9.15 25.43 -6.27
N VAL A 69 -7.85 25.30 -6.06
CA VAL A 69 -6.86 26.13 -6.76
C VAL A 69 -6.07 25.27 -7.77
N PRO A 70 -5.68 25.85 -8.92
CA PRO A 70 -4.80 25.16 -9.86
C PRO A 70 -3.49 24.79 -9.15
N THR A 71 -3.13 23.51 -9.16
CA THR A 71 -1.82 23.06 -8.62
C THR A 71 -0.67 23.33 -9.60
N THR A 72 -1.00 23.75 -10.82
CA THR A 72 -0.02 24.07 -11.86
C THR A 72 -0.42 25.36 -12.59
N SER A 73 0.56 26.01 -13.20
CA SER A 73 0.37 27.18 -14.05
C SER A 73 -0.16 26.85 -15.45
N SER A 74 -0.40 25.57 -15.76
CA SER A 74 -0.96 25.15 -17.05
C SER A 74 -2.49 25.29 -17.04
N PRO A 75 -3.11 25.81 -18.12
CA PRO A 75 -4.57 25.87 -18.25
C PRO A 75 -5.24 24.47 -18.29
N SER A 76 -4.47 23.41 -18.52
CA SER A 76 -4.88 22.00 -18.41
C SER A 76 -4.41 21.34 -17.09
N GLY A 77 -3.99 22.14 -16.12
CA GLY A 77 -3.44 21.68 -14.86
C GLY A 77 -4.45 20.96 -13.98
N THR A 78 -3.94 20.06 -13.14
CA THR A 78 -4.73 19.44 -12.07
C THR A 78 -5.18 20.50 -11.07
N TYR A 79 -6.45 20.46 -10.68
CA TYR A 79 -6.97 21.27 -9.58
C TYR A 79 -6.74 20.54 -8.26
N GLY A 80 -6.16 21.23 -7.29
CA GLY A 80 -6.00 20.74 -5.93
C GLY A 80 -7.07 21.37 -5.06
N HIS A 81 -7.76 20.55 -4.27
CA HIS A 81 -8.61 21.04 -3.20
C HIS A 81 -7.77 21.14 -1.94
N THR A 82 -7.82 22.29 -1.26
CA THR A 82 -7.24 22.40 0.08
C THR A 82 -8.11 21.62 1.05
N VAL A 83 -7.58 20.57 1.65
CA VAL A 83 -8.30 19.81 2.69
C VAL A 83 -7.65 20.12 4.04
N GLU A 84 -8.45 20.60 4.98
CA GLU A 84 -8.03 20.77 6.37
C GLU A 84 -8.91 19.90 7.26
N ILE A 85 -8.28 19.12 8.13
CA ILE A 85 -8.98 18.26 9.10
C ILE A 85 -8.66 18.78 10.48
N THR A 86 -9.69 19.17 11.22
CA THR A 86 -9.58 19.51 12.64
C THR A 86 -9.92 18.28 13.47
N CYS A 87 -8.96 17.83 14.28
CA CYS A 87 -9.10 16.74 15.23
C CYS A 87 -9.43 17.32 16.60
N THR A 88 -10.42 16.75 17.30
CA THR A 88 -10.75 17.11 18.69
C THR A 88 -10.51 15.91 19.60
N PHE A 89 -9.71 16.10 20.64
CA PHE A 89 -9.34 15.06 21.59
C PHE A 89 -10.20 15.10 22.87
N ALA A 90 -10.17 14.03 23.65
CA ALA A 90 -10.97 13.87 24.87
C ALA A 90 -10.65 14.92 25.96
N ASP A 91 -9.46 15.52 25.91
CA ASP A 91 -9.04 16.61 26.81
C ASP A 91 -9.55 17.99 26.36
N GLY A 92 -10.27 18.05 25.24
CA GLY A 92 -10.76 19.29 24.62
C GLY A 92 -9.72 20.03 23.79
N SER A 93 -8.50 19.49 23.65
CA SER A 93 -7.49 20.05 22.74
C SER A 93 -7.88 19.81 21.28
N THR A 94 -7.43 20.70 20.41
CA THR A 94 -7.64 20.60 18.96
C THR A 94 -6.32 20.65 18.21
N GLU A 95 -6.22 19.81 17.19
CA GLU A 95 -5.08 19.78 16.27
C GLU A 95 -5.60 19.89 14.84
N ILE A 96 -4.87 20.64 14.00
CA ILE A 96 -5.26 20.89 12.61
C ILE A 96 -4.24 20.21 11.70
N ILE A 97 -4.71 19.22 10.96
CA ILE A 97 -3.94 18.61 9.87
C ILE A 97 -4.05 19.55 8.67
N ARG A 98 -2.91 20.14 8.29
CA ARG A 98 -2.83 21.02 7.13
C ARG A 98 -2.86 20.24 5.82
N ASN A 99 -3.17 20.94 4.73
CA ASN A 99 -3.28 20.36 3.40
C ASN A 99 -2.00 19.60 2.97
N GLU A 100 -0.80 20.12 3.25
CA GLU A 100 0.45 19.43 2.89
C GLU A 100 0.62 18.10 3.64
N GLN A 101 0.23 18.06 4.92
CA GLN A 101 0.31 16.86 5.75
C GLN A 101 -0.71 15.82 5.28
N TYR A 102 -1.93 16.26 4.99
CA TYR A 102 -2.97 15.40 4.43
C TYR A 102 -2.56 14.79 3.09
N ALA A 103 -2.01 15.59 2.18
CA ALA A 103 -1.52 15.13 0.89
C ALA A 103 -0.38 14.10 1.05
N LEU A 104 0.58 14.37 1.94
CA LEU A 104 1.70 13.47 2.18
C LEU A 104 1.24 12.13 2.80
N ALA A 105 0.37 12.17 3.82
CA ALA A 105 -0.13 10.95 4.47
C ALA A 105 -1.04 10.13 3.54
N SER A 106 -1.86 10.79 2.71
CA SER A 106 -2.70 10.08 1.76
C SER A 106 -1.85 9.41 0.66
N ILE A 107 -0.89 10.11 0.06
CA ILE A 107 0.06 9.52 -0.91
C ILE A 107 0.85 8.38 -0.27
N GLY A 108 1.53 8.65 0.84
CA GLY A 108 2.34 7.64 1.52
C GLY A 108 1.52 6.44 1.97
N GLY A 109 0.32 6.68 2.53
CA GLY A 109 -0.55 5.62 3.01
C GLY A 109 -1.12 4.75 1.89
N MET A 110 -1.51 5.31 0.75
CA MET A 110 -2.05 4.53 -0.37
C MET A 110 -0.98 3.68 -1.05
N PHE A 111 0.20 4.23 -1.31
CA PHE A 111 1.34 3.45 -1.82
C PHE A 111 1.78 2.39 -0.80
N GLY A 112 1.80 2.74 0.49
CA GLY A 112 2.11 1.82 1.58
C GLY A 112 1.11 0.66 1.67
N LEU A 113 -0.19 0.93 1.62
CA LEU A 113 -1.24 -0.09 1.59
C LEU A 113 -1.13 -0.99 0.36
N GLY A 114 -0.92 -0.40 -0.83
CA GLY A 114 -0.69 -1.15 -2.06
C GLY A 114 0.54 -2.05 -1.96
N GLY A 115 1.64 -1.56 -1.39
CA GLY A 115 2.85 -2.32 -1.13
C GLY A 115 2.64 -3.45 -0.13
N LEU A 116 1.92 -3.20 0.96
CA LEU A 116 1.59 -4.20 1.98
C LEU A 116 0.71 -5.32 1.40
N CYS A 117 -0.28 -4.99 0.59
CA CYS A 117 -1.10 -5.97 -0.13
C CYS A 117 -0.24 -6.85 -1.05
N GLY A 118 0.65 -6.23 -1.83
CA GLY A 118 1.59 -6.96 -2.69
C GLY A 118 2.52 -7.88 -1.93
N LEU A 119 3.06 -7.39 -0.81
CA LEU A 119 3.95 -8.16 0.04
C LEU A 119 3.22 -9.36 0.65
N GLY A 120 1.99 -9.19 1.13
CA GLY A 120 1.17 -10.27 1.64
C GLY A 120 0.93 -11.39 0.60
N ILE A 121 0.60 -11.02 -0.63
CA ILE A 121 0.40 -11.97 -1.73
C ILE A 121 1.72 -12.66 -2.11
N SER A 122 2.81 -11.91 -2.23
CA SER A 122 4.14 -12.43 -2.56
C SER A 122 4.68 -13.41 -1.52
N VAL A 123 4.46 -13.13 -0.23
CA VAL A 123 4.84 -14.03 0.87
C VAL A 123 4.05 -15.34 0.78
N LEU A 124 2.74 -15.27 0.55
CA LEU A 124 1.91 -16.46 0.32
C LEU A 124 2.43 -17.29 -0.87
N LEU A 125 2.80 -16.63 -1.96
CA LEU A 125 3.29 -17.27 -3.18
C LEU A 125 4.65 -17.96 -2.99
N MET A 126 5.56 -17.35 -2.21
CA MET A 126 6.83 -17.97 -1.83
C MET A 126 6.67 -19.13 -0.85
N LEU A 127 5.68 -19.08 0.06
CA LEU A 127 5.46 -20.13 1.07
C LEU A 127 4.68 -21.33 0.53
N LEU A 128 3.82 -21.14 -0.47
CA LEU A 128 3.03 -22.20 -1.12
C LEU A 128 3.83 -23.48 -1.46
N PRO A 129 5.00 -23.42 -2.14
CA PRO A 129 5.76 -24.63 -2.45
C PRO A 129 6.24 -25.38 -1.19
N PHE A 130 6.55 -24.69 -0.09
CA PHE A 130 6.94 -25.36 1.17
C PHE A 130 5.79 -26.15 1.79
N PHE A 131 4.58 -25.59 1.80
CA PHE A 131 3.40 -26.26 2.34
C PHE A 131 2.95 -27.44 1.46
N VAL A 132 2.99 -27.29 0.13
CA VAL A 132 2.63 -28.36 -0.81
C VAL A 132 3.63 -29.53 -0.76
N ILE A 133 4.93 -29.24 -0.66
CA ILE A 133 5.97 -30.28 -0.56
C ILE A 133 5.88 -31.02 0.78
N ARG A 134 5.55 -30.33 1.88
CA ARG A 134 5.36 -30.97 3.19
C ARG A 134 4.17 -31.92 3.20
N LYS A 135 3.01 -31.52 2.66
CA LYS A 135 1.84 -32.40 2.58
C LYS A 135 2.11 -33.70 1.82
N LYS A 136 2.84 -33.64 0.71
CA LYS A 136 3.23 -34.84 -0.07
C LYS A 136 4.19 -35.79 0.63
N LYS A 137 4.76 -35.41 1.78
CA LYS A 137 5.63 -36.28 2.59
C LYS A 137 4.87 -37.00 3.71
N GLU A 138 3.66 -36.55 4.00
CA GLU A 138 2.80 -37.11 5.06
C GLU A 138 1.75 -38.10 4.50
N GLU A 139 1.50 -38.09 3.18
CA GLU A 139 0.78 -39.14 2.42
C GLU A 139 1.75 -40.19 1.87
#